data_AF-A0A3M1DGU2-F1
#
_entry.id   AF-A0A3M1DGU2-F1
#
_cell.length_a   1.000
_cell.length_b   1.000
_cell.length_c   1.000
_cell.angle_alpha   90.00
_cell.angle_beta   90.00
_cell.angle_gamma   90.00
#
_symmetry.space_group_name_H-M   'P 1'
#
loop_
_entity.id
_entity.type
_entity.pdbx_description
1 polymer ?
#
loop_
_entity_poly.entity_id
_entity_poly.type
_entity_poly.pdbx_seq_one_letter_code
_entity_poly.pdbx_strand_id
1 'polypeptide(L)'
;LFSGSLTVPAGTCGDLNCDPAHEVDVADLTTLIDHLFISFAPLCTGTQFANINCDPANEIDVADLTTMIDHLFISFSPLCCQ
;
A
#
# COMPACT_ATOMS: atom_id res chain seq x y z
N LEU A 1 23.76 -23.07 -0.13
CA LEU A 1 23.98 -21.75 0.48
C LEU A 1 23.78 -20.72 -0.63
N PHE A 2 22.58 -20.15 -0.75
CA PHE A 2 22.37 -19.09 -1.74
C PHE A 2 22.96 -17.80 -1.17
N SER A 3 24.02 -17.31 -1.81
CA SER A 3 24.59 -15.99 -1.54
C SER A 3 23.79 -14.97 -2.34
N GLY A 4 22.67 -14.53 -1.78
CA GLY A 4 21.90 -13.39 -2.25
C GLY A 4 21.48 -12.60 -1.04
N SER A 5 21.70 -11.28 -1.05
CA SER A 5 21.07 -10.41 -0.06
C SER A 5 19.57 -10.52 -0.25
N LEU A 6 18.86 -11.08 0.73
CA LEU A 6 17.42 -10.93 0.81
C LEU A 6 17.20 -9.46 1.20
N THR A 7 17.15 -8.58 0.20
CA THR A 7 16.48 -7.29 0.39
C THR A 7 15.02 -7.64 0.57
N VAL A 8 14.59 -7.81 1.82
CA VAL A 8 13.18 -7.61 2.16
C VAL A 8 12.85 -6.23 1.57
N PRO A 9 11.89 -6.08 0.65
CA PRO A 9 11.50 -4.75 0.21
C PRO A 9 11.17 -3.99 1.49
N ALA A 10 11.93 -2.95 1.80
CA ALA A 10 11.52 -2.00 2.82
C ALA A 10 10.33 -1.28 2.19
N GLY A 11 9.13 -1.78 2.48
CA GLY A 11 7.88 -1.13 2.15
C GLY A 11 7.33 -0.52 3.42
N THR A 12 6.98 0.76 3.36
CA THR A 12 6.10 1.34 4.37
C THR A 12 4.68 0.85 4.05
N CYS A 13 3.93 0.37 5.04
CA CYS A 13 2.51 0.05 4.86
C CYS A 13 1.79 1.29 4.30
N GLY A 14 1.13 1.16 3.16
CA GLY A 14 0.47 2.27 2.46
C GLY A 14 1.36 3.11 1.54
N ASP A 15 2.67 2.88 1.45
CA ASP A 15 3.52 3.42 0.38
C ASP A 15 3.35 2.51 -0.85
N LEU A 16 2.53 2.95 -1.80
CA LEU A 16 2.09 2.18 -2.96
C LEU A 16 2.74 2.66 -4.25
N ASN A 17 3.32 3.86 -4.23
CA ASN A 17 4.04 4.44 -5.36
C ASN A 17 5.56 4.19 -5.29
N CYS A 18 6.09 3.71 -4.15
CA CYS A 18 7.51 3.49 -3.86
C CYS A 18 8.38 4.72 -4.11
N ASP A 19 7.85 5.90 -3.84
CA ASP A 19 8.63 7.12 -3.98
C ASP A 19 9.75 7.18 -2.92
N PRO A 20 10.84 7.93 -3.17
CA PRO A 20 12.00 7.93 -2.29
C PRO A 20 11.75 8.49 -0.87
N ALA A 21 10.63 9.17 -0.62
CA ALA A 21 10.29 9.66 0.70
C ALA A 21 9.74 8.53 1.60
N HIS A 22 9.15 7.49 1.01
CA HIS A 22 8.51 6.38 1.73
C HIS A 22 7.45 6.82 2.75
N GLU A 23 6.80 7.94 2.44
CA GLU A 23 5.71 8.53 3.22
C GLU A 23 4.38 8.15 2.58
N VAL A 24 3.35 7.94 3.41
CA VAL A 24 2.01 7.66 2.91
C VAL A 24 1.31 8.97 2.57
N ASP A 25 1.02 9.20 1.30
CA ASP A 25 0.42 10.45 0.82
C ASP A 25 -0.60 10.27 -0.33
N VAL A 26 -0.97 11.39 -0.95
CA VAL A 26 -1.99 11.45 -2.02
C VAL A 26 -1.54 10.72 -3.29
N ALA A 27 -0.24 10.61 -3.54
CA ALA A 27 0.28 9.86 -4.66
C ALA A 27 0.06 8.35 -4.47
N ASP A 28 0.11 7.83 -3.25
CA ASP A 28 -0.25 6.43 -2.95
C ASP A 28 -1.74 6.17 -3.18
N LEU A 29 -2.59 7.09 -2.72
CA LEU A 29 -4.02 7.04 -2.99
C LEU A 29 -4.32 7.02 -4.49
N THR A 30 -3.63 7.86 -5.26
CA THR A 30 -3.78 7.90 -6.72
C THR A 30 -3.33 6.59 -7.37
N THR A 31 -2.24 6.01 -6.86
CA THR A 31 -1.71 4.73 -7.33
C THR A 31 -2.67 3.57 -7.04
N LEU A 32 -3.29 3.56 -5.85
CA LEU A 32 -4.30 2.57 -5.49
C LEU A 32 -5.54 2.65 -6.38
N ILE A 33 -5.98 3.86 -6.73
CA ILE A 33 -7.10 4.06 -7.67
C ILE A 33 -6.76 3.52 -9.05
N ASP A 34 -5.55 3.80 -9.55
CA ASP A 34 -5.10 3.32 -10.86
C ASP A 34 -5.05 1.78 -10.92
N HIS A 35 -4.53 1.17 -9.85
CA HIS A 35 -4.48 -0.28 -9.67
C HIS A 35 -5.88 -0.93 -9.62
N LEU A 36 -6.84 -0.31 -8.94
CA LEU A 36 -8.16 -0.91 -8.73
C LEU A 36 -9.15 -0.67 -9.88
N PHE A 37 -9.01 0.44 -10.63
CA PHE A 37 -10.11 0.90 -11.50
C PHE A 37 -9.71 1.38 -12.89
N ILE A 38 -8.47 1.84 -13.10
CA ILE A 38 -8.12 2.54 -14.34
C ILE A 38 -7.29 1.65 -15.24
N SER A 39 -6.03 1.41 -14.89
CA SER A 39 -5.09 0.67 -15.73
C SER A 39 -4.87 -0.77 -15.25
N PHE A 40 -5.19 -1.04 -13.98
CA PHE A 40 -4.82 -2.27 -13.30
C PHE A 40 -3.31 -2.51 -13.29
N ALA A 41 -2.52 -1.43 -13.32
CA ALA A 41 -1.08 -1.51 -13.20
C ALA A 41 -0.70 -2.23 -11.91
N PRO A 42 0.27 -3.16 -11.94
CA PRO A 42 0.75 -3.79 -10.72
C PRO A 42 1.39 -2.75 -9.80
N LEU A 43 1.14 -2.87 -8.50
CA LEU A 43 1.80 -2.04 -7.50
C LEU A 43 3.30 -2.38 -7.45
N CYS A 44 4.11 -1.38 -7.13
CA CYS A 44 5.56 -1.57 -6.97
C CYS A 44 5.88 -2.38 -5.69
N THR A 45 4.98 -2.36 -4.72
CA THR A 45 5.07 -3.09 -3.46
C THR A 45 4.42 -4.47 -3.53
N GLY A 46 4.77 -5.33 -2.57
CA GLY A 46 4.06 -6.60 -2.37
C GLY A 46 2.66 -6.37 -1.80
N THR A 47 1.75 -7.32 -2.02
CA THR A 47 0.36 -7.24 -1.56
C THR A 47 0.24 -6.99 -0.05
N GLN A 48 1.22 -7.41 0.75
CA GLN A 48 1.22 -7.18 2.20
C GLN A 48 1.34 -5.70 2.62
N PHE A 49 1.80 -4.80 1.74
CA PHE A 49 1.89 -3.36 2.02
C PHE A 49 0.69 -2.58 1.48
N ALA A 50 -0.12 -3.23 0.64
CA ALA A 50 -1.28 -2.65 -0.02
C ALA A 50 -2.62 -3.07 0.61
N ASN A 51 -2.65 -4.22 1.29
CA ASN A 51 -3.73 -4.58 2.22
C ASN A 51 -3.57 -3.78 3.52
N ILE A 52 -4.04 -2.54 3.50
CA ILE A 52 -3.88 -1.56 4.59
C ILE A 52 -5.05 -1.57 5.57
N ASN A 53 -6.13 -2.29 5.26
CA ASN A 53 -7.23 -2.57 6.17
C ASN A 53 -7.04 -3.89 6.98
N CYS A 54 -6.00 -4.68 6.65
CA CYS A 54 -5.66 -5.98 7.25
C CYS A 54 -6.78 -7.00 7.10
N ASP A 55 -7.41 -7.03 5.94
CA ASP A 55 -8.34 -8.08 5.61
C ASP A 55 -7.62 -9.46 5.71
N PRO A 56 -8.26 -10.49 6.28
CA PRO A 56 -7.62 -11.80 6.43
C PRO A 56 -7.36 -12.56 5.12
N ALA A 57 -8.02 -12.19 4.02
CA ALA A 57 -7.80 -12.79 2.71
C ALA A 57 -6.61 -12.16 1.97
N ASN A 58 -6.09 -11.03 2.47
CA ASN A 58 -4.97 -10.29 1.91
C ASN A 58 -5.22 -9.88 0.46
N GLU A 59 -6.45 -9.42 0.22
CA GLU A 59 -6.92 -8.85 -1.03
C GLU A 59 -6.67 -7.34 -1.02
N ILE A 60 -6.41 -6.78 -2.20
CA ILE A 60 -6.33 -5.33 -2.37
C ILE A 60 -7.64 -4.90 -3.00
N ASP A 61 -8.46 -4.18 -2.26
CA ASP A 61 -9.81 -3.87 -2.68
C ASP A 61 -10.28 -2.46 -2.27
N VAL A 62 -11.58 -2.22 -2.41
CA VAL A 62 -12.19 -0.92 -2.11
C VAL A 62 -12.11 -0.58 -0.62
N ALA A 63 -12.05 -1.57 0.27
CA ALA A 63 -11.93 -1.32 1.70
C ALA A 63 -10.53 -0.77 2.03
N ASP A 64 -9.47 -1.17 1.32
CA ASP A 64 -8.16 -0.52 1.40
C ASP A 64 -8.25 0.94 0.95
N LEU A 65 -8.90 1.21 -0.18
CA LEU A 65 -9.09 2.58 -0.67
C LEU A 65 -9.80 3.46 0.37
N THR A 66 -10.85 2.96 1.01
CA THR A 66 -11.54 3.71 2.06
C THR A 66 -10.67 3.93 3.29
N THR A 67 -9.79 2.98 3.62
CA THR A 67 -8.85 3.08 4.74
C THR A 67 -7.77 4.12 4.45
N MET A 68 -7.25 4.17 3.22
CA MET A 68 -6.29 5.20 2.79
C MET A 68 -6.90 6.61 2.91
N ILE A 69 -8.15 6.77 2.51
CA ILE A 69 -8.85 8.07 2.61
C ILE A 69 -9.04 8.47 4.07
N ASP A 70 -9.42 7.53 4.93
CA ASP A 70 -9.59 7.80 6.37
C ASP A 70 -8.27 8.22 7.03
N HIS A 71 -7.18 7.54 6.68
CA HIS A 71 -5.82 7.85 7.12
C HIS A 71 -5.33 9.22 6.65
N LEU A 72 -5.60 9.61 5.41
CA LEU A 72 -5.07 10.86 4.86
C LEU A 72 -5.93 12.10 5.17
N PHE A 73 -7.24 11.95 5.38
CA PHE A 73 -8.14 13.11 5.34
C PHE A 73 -9.22 13.18 6.42
N ILE A 74 -9.60 12.05 7.04
CA ILE A 74 -10.78 12.02 7.92
C ILE A 74 -10.36 11.93 9.38
N SER A 75 -9.86 10.77 9.79
CA SER A 75 -9.56 10.49 11.20
C SER A 75 -8.06 10.46 11.48
N PHE A 76 -7.24 10.29 10.44
CA PHE A 76 -5.80 10.06 10.56
C PHE A 76 -5.47 8.81 11.38
N SER A 77 -6.37 7.82 11.34
CA SER A 77 -6.15 6.52 11.99
C SER A 77 -4.90 5.85 11.41
N PRO A 78 -4.05 5.22 12.23
CA PRO A 78 -2.89 4.49 11.74
C PRO A 78 -3.31 3.33 10.83
N LEU A 79 -2.50 3.06 9.80
CA LEU A 79 -2.67 1.85 9.00
C LEU A 79 -2.26 0.61 9.80
N CYS A 80 -2.88 -0.52 9.50
CA CYS A 80 -2.78 -1.70 10.35
C CYS A 80 -1.63 -2.65 9.98
N CYS A 81 -1.05 -2.56 8.77
CA CYS A 81 0.09 -3.40 8.42
C CYS A 81 1.32 -2.95 9.22
N GLN A 82 1.83 -3.83 10.08
CA GLN A 82 3.04 -3.66 10.89
C GLN A 82 4.14 -4.63 10.47
#